data_AF-A0A1M3DAS3-F1
#
_entry.id   AF-A0A1M3DAS3-F1
#
_cell.length_a   1.000
_cell.length_b   1.000
_cell.length_c   1.000
_cell.angle_alpha   90.00
_cell.angle_beta   90.00
_cell.angle_gamma   90.00
#
_symmetry.space_group_name_H-M   'P 1'
#
loop_
_entity.id
_entity.type
_entity.pdbx_description
1 polymer ?
#
loop_
_entity_poly.entity_id
_entity_poly.type
_entity_poly.pdbx_seq_one_letter_code
_entity_poly.pdbx_strand_id
1 'polypeptide(L)'
;MPVKNPIIGWKSEFYWFYVKIRDLNERDTLDDLFTNPTASVSALNSAADASTYHAGNAPNYTSMALRRVVETYFRDDGEVWNANKIGSYPAAQFTDQMWLDSVADTTLLPDGGAMGIAAGTTPEALDKMLDAYEYLRSMSLTTLSFEDYLATFGVRIANAELHRPELVGRKSVWQYPVNTVDPTTGTPTSALSFSYDENIRERKFFKEPGFIIGVHVVRPKLYFKNLKGSLTHYLDQGLSWLPAIMRDQPETSLREFAKATGPISGPPTNDYWLDMRDLFMYGDQFSNIALNTIEHSFGGPTAALVRKYAADADVDALFVNAANNYLRADGVCQLSVKGSLQDLTGAHVAERSL
;
A
#
# COMPACT_ATOMS: atom_id res chain seq x y z
N MET A 1 25.92 -1.00 6.55
CA MET A 1 25.99 0.27 7.33
C MET A 1 25.55 -0.03 8.76
N PRO A 2 26.11 0.66 9.77
CA PRO A 2 25.78 0.39 11.16
C PRO A 2 24.35 0.85 11.48
N VAL A 3 23.53 -0.11 11.91
CA VAL A 3 22.15 0.10 12.38
C VAL A 3 22.19 0.41 13.87
N LYS A 4 21.34 1.35 14.30
CA LYS A 4 21.34 1.85 15.68
C LYS A 4 20.92 0.78 16.70
N ASN A 5 19.91 -0.04 16.38
CA ASN A 5 19.44 -1.10 17.27
C ASN A 5 19.94 -2.49 16.82
N PRO A 6 20.59 -3.25 17.71
CA PRO A 6 21.15 -4.56 17.41
C PRO A 6 20.12 -5.70 17.31
N ILE A 7 18.88 -5.50 17.74
CA ILE A 7 17.93 -6.61 18.00
C ILE A 7 16.78 -6.62 16.99
N ILE A 8 16.51 -5.50 16.34
CA ILE A 8 15.33 -5.34 15.50
C ILE A 8 15.61 -5.89 14.10
N GLY A 9 14.84 -6.90 13.71
CA GLY A 9 14.89 -7.54 12.40
C GLY A 9 14.20 -6.71 11.31
N TRP A 10 14.63 -6.95 10.08
CA TRP A 10 14.16 -6.24 8.88
C TRP A 10 13.74 -7.27 7.85
N LYS A 11 12.71 -6.93 7.07
CA LYS A 11 12.23 -7.68 5.91
C LYS A 11 12.74 -7.02 4.65
N SER A 12 13.37 -7.77 3.76
CA SER A 12 13.74 -7.29 2.44
C SER A 12 12.98 -8.09 1.38
N GLU A 13 12.34 -7.40 0.46
CA GLU A 13 11.36 -7.95 -0.47
C GLU A 13 11.61 -7.50 -1.90
N PHE A 14 11.65 -8.46 -2.81
CA PHE A 14 11.67 -8.22 -4.25
C PHE A 14 10.33 -8.58 -4.85
N TYR A 15 9.82 -7.67 -5.66
CA TYR A 15 8.61 -7.84 -6.44
C TYR A 15 8.95 -7.69 -7.92
N TRP A 16 8.43 -8.59 -8.75
CA TRP A 16 8.55 -8.47 -10.21
C TRP A 16 7.15 -8.29 -10.78
N PHE A 17 6.96 -7.20 -11.52
CA PHE A 17 5.69 -6.87 -12.15
C PHE A 17 5.85 -6.85 -13.67
N TYR A 18 4.85 -7.34 -14.37
CA TYR A 18 4.70 -7.20 -15.81
C TYR A 18 3.67 -6.11 -16.08
N VAL A 19 4.10 -5.04 -16.74
CA VAL A 19 3.30 -3.86 -17.07
C VAL A 19 3.12 -3.83 -18.59
N LYS A 20 1.88 -3.94 -19.06
CA LYS A 20 1.57 -3.81 -20.49
C LYS A 20 1.64 -2.34 -20.88
N ILE A 21 1.98 -2.06 -22.14
CA ILE A 21 2.05 -0.67 -22.62
C ILE A 21 0.68 0.02 -22.51
N ARG A 22 -0.40 -0.73 -22.76
CA ARG A 22 -1.78 -0.24 -22.63
C ARG A 22 -2.20 0.06 -21.20
N ASP A 23 -1.46 -0.44 -20.21
CA ASP A 23 -1.74 -0.23 -18.79
C ASP A 23 -1.08 1.03 -18.23
N LEU A 24 -0.25 1.70 -19.04
CA LEU A 24 0.39 2.95 -18.66
C LEU A 24 -0.64 4.09 -18.66
N ASN A 25 -0.39 5.10 -17.83
CA ASN A 25 -1.29 6.25 -17.72
C ASN A 25 -1.33 7.08 -19.01
N GLU A 26 -0.26 7.02 -19.80
CA GLU A 26 -0.09 7.69 -21.09
C GLU A 26 -0.53 6.82 -22.29
N ARG A 27 -1.37 5.80 -22.06
CA ARG A 27 -1.80 4.81 -23.07
C ARG A 27 -2.29 5.43 -24.38
N ASP A 28 -3.05 6.53 -24.33
CA ASP A 28 -3.68 7.09 -25.54
C ASP A 28 -2.61 7.61 -26.51
N THR A 29 -1.45 8.06 -26.00
CA THR A 29 -0.30 8.49 -26.81
C THR A 29 0.56 7.32 -27.26
N LEU A 30 0.60 6.23 -26.48
CA LEU A 30 1.41 5.05 -26.79
C LEU A 30 0.70 4.08 -27.74
N ASP A 31 -0.64 4.01 -27.71
CA ASP A 31 -1.45 3.20 -28.63
C ASP A 31 -1.33 3.71 -30.07
N ASP A 32 -1.14 5.02 -30.27
CA ASP A 32 -0.90 5.62 -31.59
C ASP A 32 0.41 5.10 -32.22
N LEU A 33 1.42 4.73 -31.42
CA LEU A 33 2.68 4.17 -31.92
C LEU A 33 2.51 2.83 -32.64
N PHE A 34 1.50 2.04 -32.25
CA PHE A 34 1.25 0.72 -32.83
C PHE A 34 0.31 0.76 -34.03
N THR A 35 -0.45 1.84 -34.18
CA THR A 35 -1.45 1.98 -35.25
C THR A 35 -0.99 2.95 -36.34
N ASN A 36 -0.13 3.92 -35.99
CA ASN A 36 0.37 4.93 -36.90
C ASN A 36 1.91 4.95 -36.91
N PRO A 37 2.57 4.58 -38.03
CA PRO A 37 4.03 4.55 -38.14
C PRO A 37 4.68 5.95 -38.09
N THR A 38 3.89 7.02 -38.16
CA THR A 38 4.36 8.41 -38.08
C THR A 38 4.12 9.06 -36.71
N ALA A 39 3.48 8.34 -35.79
CA ALA A 39 3.24 8.84 -34.44
C ALA A 39 4.56 9.14 -33.71
N SER A 40 4.60 10.28 -33.02
CA SER A 40 5.75 10.68 -32.21
C SER A 40 5.36 10.75 -30.74
N VAL A 41 6.11 10.01 -29.92
CA VAL A 41 6.00 10.04 -28.45
C VAL A 41 6.93 11.08 -27.82
N SER A 42 7.44 12.04 -28.61
CA SER A 42 8.40 13.05 -28.13
C SER A 42 7.85 13.93 -26.99
N ALA A 43 6.54 14.06 -26.86
CA ALA A 43 5.89 14.74 -25.74
C ALA A 43 6.15 14.05 -24.39
N LEU A 44 6.48 12.76 -24.41
CA LEU A 44 6.79 11.96 -23.22
C LEU A 44 8.28 11.98 -22.85
N ASN A 45 9.11 12.68 -23.62
CA ASN A 45 10.53 12.79 -23.34
C ASN A 45 10.77 13.54 -22.03
N SER A 46 11.59 12.97 -21.18
CA SER A 46 11.99 13.59 -19.91
C SER A 46 13.50 13.75 -19.81
N ALA A 47 13.92 14.64 -18.90
CA ALA A 47 15.33 14.86 -18.58
C ALA A 47 15.96 13.61 -17.96
N ALA A 48 17.29 13.53 -18.00
CA ALA A 48 18.03 12.43 -17.39
C ALA A 48 17.70 12.31 -15.89
N ASP A 49 17.50 11.09 -15.43
CA ASP A 49 17.18 10.76 -14.05
C ASP A 49 17.89 9.46 -13.64
N ALA A 50 18.87 9.58 -12.75
CA ALA A 50 19.63 8.45 -12.26
C ALA A 50 18.78 7.46 -11.44
N SER A 51 17.73 7.95 -10.76
CA SER A 51 16.91 7.11 -9.88
C SER A 51 16.09 6.07 -10.66
N THR A 52 15.70 6.40 -11.88
CA THR A 52 14.93 5.55 -12.79
C THR A 52 15.77 4.98 -13.93
N TYR A 53 17.11 5.08 -13.86
CA TYR A 53 18.03 4.60 -14.90
C TYR A 53 17.73 5.21 -16.29
N HIS A 54 17.43 6.51 -16.32
CA HIS A 54 17.09 7.21 -17.55
C HIS A 54 18.18 8.19 -17.98
N ALA A 55 18.71 8.02 -19.19
CA ALA A 55 19.78 8.87 -19.74
C ALA A 55 19.27 10.20 -20.35
N GLY A 56 17.95 10.40 -20.42
CA GLY A 56 17.32 11.60 -20.98
C GLY A 56 17.03 11.49 -22.49
N ASN A 57 16.34 12.49 -23.04
CA ASN A 57 16.01 12.64 -24.47
C ASN A 57 15.15 11.53 -25.10
N ALA A 58 14.55 10.68 -24.27
CA ALA A 58 13.61 9.63 -24.67
C ALA A 58 12.48 9.50 -23.63
N PRO A 59 11.39 8.78 -23.94
CA PRO A 59 10.35 8.50 -22.96
C PRO A 59 10.89 7.64 -21.80
N ASN A 60 10.62 8.06 -20.57
CA ASN A 60 11.06 7.33 -19.38
C ASN A 60 10.04 6.26 -18.99
N TYR A 61 10.06 5.14 -19.73
CA TYR A 61 9.17 3.99 -19.51
C TYR A 61 9.32 3.39 -18.11
N THR A 62 10.52 3.43 -17.54
CA THR A 62 10.81 2.96 -16.18
C THR A 62 10.05 3.76 -15.12
N SER A 63 9.98 5.08 -15.25
CA SER A 63 9.21 5.94 -14.33
C SER A 63 7.70 5.75 -14.50
N MET A 64 7.21 5.56 -15.73
CA MET A 64 5.79 5.35 -16.02
C MET A 64 5.31 4.00 -15.47
N ALA A 65 6.11 2.95 -15.69
CA ALA A 65 5.84 1.62 -15.14
C ALA A 65 5.89 1.62 -13.61
N LEU A 66 6.88 2.30 -13.00
CA LEU A 66 6.97 2.44 -11.54
C LEU A 66 5.74 3.16 -10.97
N ARG A 67 5.32 4.26 -11.58
CA ARG A 67 4.12 4.99 -11.18
C ARG A 67 2.89 4.07 -11.15
N ARG A 68 2.66 3.30 -12.22
CA ARG A 68 1.49 2.40 -12.29
C ARG A 68 1.52 1.31 -11.23
N VAL A 69 2.69 0.73 -10.98
CA VAL A 69 2.88 -0.29 -9.93
C VAL A 69 2.60 0.30 -8.56
N VAL A 70 3.10 1.50 -8.27
CA VAL A 70 2.90 2.18 -6.98
C VAL A 70 1.43 2.53 -6.76
N GLU A 71 0.76 3.09 -7.76
CA GLU A 71 -0.68 3.42 -7.71
C GLU A 71 -1.54 2.19 -7.45
N THR A 72 -1.18 1.01 -7.98
CA THR A 72 -2.03 -0.19 -7.89
C THR A 72 -1.77 -1.03 -6.63
N TYR A 73 -0.52 -1.13 -6.18
CA TYR A 73 -0.12 -2.11 -5.15
C TYR A 73 0.38 -1.50 -3.85
N PHE A 74 0.75 -0.21 -3.82
CA PHE A 74 1.39 0.42 -2.67
C PHE A 74 0.66 1.67 -2.18
N ARG A 75 -0.50 1.98 -2.78
CA ARG A 75 -1.32 3.16 -2.50
C ARG A 75 -2.76 2.72 -2.31
N ASP A 76 -3.48 3.50 -1.52
CA ASP A 76 -4.92 3.35 -1.39
C ASP A 76 -5.63 4.10 -2.53
N ASP A 77 -6.88 3.73 -2.82
CA ASP A 77 -7.66 4.35 -3.88
C ASP A 77 -7.80 5.87 -3.65
N GLY A 78 -7.45 6.65 -4.69
CA GLY A 78 -7.49 8.11 -4.64
C GLY A 78 -6.24 8.79 -4.05
N GLU A 79 -5.24 8.03 -3.59
CA GLU A 79 -3.98 8.60 -3.14
C GLU A 79 -3.04 8.94 -4.31
N VAL A 80 -2.42 10.13 -4.26
CA VAL A 80 -1.44 10.54 -5.27
C VAL A 80 -0.15 9.73 -5.11
N TRP A 81 0.29 9.08 -6.19
CA TRP A 81 1.44 8.16 -6.18
C TRP A 81 2.73 8.74 -5.59
N ASN A 82 2.96 10.05 -5.78
CA ASN A 82 4.18 10.75 -5.39
C ASN A 82 4.02 11.66 -4.15
N ALA A 83 2.90 11.59 -3.43
CA ALA A 83 2.67 12.39 -2.23
C ALA A 83 3.69 12.09 -1.12
N ASN A 84 4.01 10.80 -0.95
CA ASN A 84 4.92 10.31 0.08
C ASN A 84 6.18 9.72 -0.58
N LYS A 85 7.35 10.31 -0.29
CA LYS A 85 8.65 9.91 -0.86
C LYS A 85 9.69 9.69 0.24
N ILE A 86 10.61 8.77 -0.03
CA ILE A 86 11.85 8.59 0.73
C ILE A 86 13.01 8.86 -0.25
N GLY A 87 13.70 9.98 -0.06
CA GLY A 87 14.63 10.53 -1.04
C GLY A 87 13.95 10.75 -2.41
N SER A 88 14.45 10.08 -3.44
CA SER A 88 13.89 10.17 -4.80
C SER A 88 12.81 9.13 -5.11
N TYR A 89 12.61 8.13 -4.24
CA TYR A 89 11.70 7.00 -4.48
C TYR A 89 10.37 7.16 -3.73
N PRO A 90 9.25 6.65 -4.27
CA PRO A 90 7.98 6.63 -3.55
C PRO A 90 8.06 5.70 -2.34
N ALA A 91 7.55 6.15 -1.20
CA ALA A 91 7.54 5.37 0.04
C ALA A 91 6.55 4.20 -0.06
N ALA A 92 6.89 3.03 0.48
CA ALA A 92 5.93 1.92 0.63
C ALA A 92 5.18 2.02 1.97
N GLN A 93 3.93 1.54 2.01
CA GLN A 93 3.18 1.43 3.26
C GLN A 93 3.86 0.43 4.24
N PHE A 94 3.76 0.70 5.54
CA PHE A 94 4.35 -0.14 6.58
C PHE A 94 3.63 -1.50 6.73
N THR A 95 2.29 -1.47 6.77
CA THR A 95 1.41 -2.64 6.89
C THR A 95 0.06 -2.31 6.25
N ASP A 96 -0.58 -3.27 5.59
CA ASP A 96 -1.83 -3.02 4.87
C ASP A 96 -3.01 -2.72 5.81
N GLN A 97 -3.10 -3.34 6.99
CA GLN A 97 -4.25 -3.18 7.90
C GLN A 97 -3.83 -3.24 9.38
N MET A 98 -4.28 -2.25 10.15
CA MET A 98 -4.16 -2.19 11.61
C MET A 98 -5.44 -1.58 12.17
N TRP A 99 -5.72 -1.78 13.46
CA TRP A 99 -6.87 -1.13 14.12
C TRP A 99 -6.79 0.39 14.09
N LEU A 100 -5.59 0.95 13.97
CA LEU A 100 -5.43 2.37 13.74
C LEU A 100 -6.18 2.79 12.47
N ASP A 101 -6.44 1.91 11.50
CA ASP A 101 -7.08 2.29 10.24
C ASP A 101 -8.50 2.87 10.39
N SER A 102 -9.22 2.49 11.45
CA SER A 102 -10.55 3.03 11.78
C SER A 102 -10.54 4.33 12.57
N VAL A 103 -9.37 4.88 12.94
CA VAL A 103 -9.32 6.16 13.66
C VAL A 103 -9.87 7.26 12.75
N ALA A 104 -10.96 7.87 13.17
CA ALA A 104 -11.59 9.01 12.50
C ALA A 104 -11.54 10.24 13.41
N ASP A 105 -11.23 11.40 12.82
CA ASP A 105 -11.31 12.69 13.51
C ASP A 105 -12.79 13.05 13.74
N THR A 106 -13.13 13.59 14.92
CA THR A 106 -14.49 14.06 15.24
C THR A 106 -14.97 15.19 14.33
N THR A 107 -14.07 15.85 13.60
CA THR A 107 -14.45 16.87 12.60
C THR A 107 -14.89 16.26 11.27
N LEU A 108 -14.52 15.01 10.98
CA LEU A 108 -14.91 14.29 9.75
C LEU A 108 -16.21 13.51 9.94
N LEU A 109 -16.46 13.02 11.14
CA LEU A 109 -17.76 12.48 11.54
C LEU A 109 -18.58 13.63 12.11
N PRO A 110 -19.55 14.22 11.37
CA PRO A 110 -20.35 15.31 11.90
C PRO A 110 -20.96 14.86 13.23
N ASP A 111 -20.68 15.60 14.30
CA ASP A 111 -21.49 15.55 15.52
C ASP A 111 -22.93 15.63 15.05
N GLY A 112 -23.73 14.62 15.41
CA GLY A 112 -25.03 14.37 14.81
C GLY A 112 -25.87 15.63 14.86
N GLY A 113 -25.79 16.45 13.81
CA GLY A 113 -26.58 17.63 13.64
C GLY A 113 -27.98 17.08 13.62
N ALA A 114 -28.75 17.38 14.69
CA ALA A 114 -30.09 16.87 14.91
C ALA A 114 -30.72 16.71 13.54
N MET A 115 -30.91 15.44 13.10
CA MET A 115 -31.42 15.18 11.77
C MET A 115 -32.61 16.12 11.64
N GLY A 116 -32.53 17.05 10.69
CA GLY A 116 -33.63 17.92 10.40
C GLY A 116 -34.73 17.01 9.92
N ILE A 117 -35.57 16.55 10.85
CA ILE A 117 -36.84 15.90 10.61
C ILE A 117 -37.70 17.00 10.01
N ALA A 118 -37.41 17.32 8.76
CA ALA A 118 -38.33 17.97 7.86
C ALA A 118 -39.40 16.93 7.59
N ALA A 119 -40.43 16.94 8.44
CA ALA A 119 -41.81 16.55 8.15
C ALA A 119 -41.98 15.53 7.00
N GLY A 120 -41.60 14.28 7.22
CA GLY A 120 -41.96 13.15 6.36
C GLY A 120 -43.31 12.59 6.78
N THR A 121 -44.40 13.16 6.26
CA THR A 121 -45.79 12.85 6.63
C THR A 121 -46.35 11.58 5.99
N THR A 122 -45.64 10.45 6.00
CA THR A 122 -46.26 9.12 5.73
C THR A 122 -45.43 7.95 6.33
N PRO A 123 -46.01 7.15 7.25
CA PRO A 123 -45.35 5.96 7.83
C PRO A 123 -44.90 4.92 6.80
N GLU A 124 -45.61 4.79 5.68
CA GLU A 124 -45.31 3.79 4.64
C GLU A 124 -44.06 4.10 3.81
N ALA A 125 -43.63 5.38 3.78
CA ALA A 125 -42.37 5.76 3.15
C ALA A 125 -41.18 5.46 4.07
N LEU A 126 -41.38 5.55 5.38
CA LEU A 126 -40.39 5.20 6.39
C LEU A 126 -40.15 3.69 6.41
N ASP A 127 -41.21 2.88 6.39
CA ASP A 127 -41.11 1.40 6.33
C ASP A 127 -40.45 0.92 5.03
N LYS A 128 -40.78 1.51 3.87
CA LYS A 128 -40.12 1.14 2.61
C LYS A 128 -38.65 1.53 2.57
N MET A 129 -38.25 2.62 3.23
CA MET A 129 -36.84 3.00 3.35
C MET A 129 -36.12 2.13 4.39
N LEU A 130 -36.81 1.70 5.44
CA LEU A 130 -36.28 0.73 6.40
C LEU A 130 -36.08 -0.64 5.76
N ASP A 131 -37.06 -1.15 5.02
CA ASP A 131 -36.97 -2.42 4.27
C ASP A 131 -35.89 -2.35 3.18
N ALA A 132 -35.76 -1.23 2.47
CA ALA A 132 -34.70 -1.03 1.49
C ALA A 132 -33.31 -0.97 2.17
N TYR A 133 -33.23 -0.37 3.35
CA TYR A 133 -32.01 -0.32 4.16
C TYR A 133 -31.66 -1.70 4.74
N GLU A 134 -32.64 -2.47 5.21
CA GLU A 134 -32.46 -3.85 5.67
C GLU A 134 -32.11 -4.79 4.53
N TYR A 135 -32.65 -4.59 3.33
CA TYR A 135 -32.29 -5.34 2.13
C TYR A 135 -30.84 -5.04 1.70
N LEU A 136 -30.46 -3.76 1.61
CA LEU A 136 -29.09 -3.33 1.31
C LEU A 136 -28.08 -3.80 2.37
N ARG A 137 -28.50 -3.84 3.63
CA ARG A 137 -27.71 -4.39 4.74
C ARG A 137 -27.60 -5.91 4.68
N SER A 138 -28.68 -6.62 4.36
CA SER A 138 -28.70 -8.09 4.23
C SER A 138 -27.82 -8.60 3.09
N MET A 139 -27.62 -7.77 2.07
CA MET A 139 -26.70 -8.08 0.98
C MET A 139 -25.26 -7.63 1.28
N SER A 140 -25.01 -6.77 2.28
CA SER A 140 -23.68 -6.24 2.61
C SER A 140 -22.99 -5.55 1.41
N LEU A 141 -23.72 -4.74 0.62
CA LEU A 141 -23.25 -4.19 -0.67
C LEU A 141 -23.13 -2.65 -0.69
N THR A 142 -22.42 -2.04 0.26
CA THR A 142 -22.19 -0.59 0.19
C THR A 142 -21.06 -0.16 -0.76
N THR A 143 -20.30 -1.12 -1.33
CA THR A 143 -19.16 -0.83 -2.22
C THR A 143 -19.00 -1.80 -3.40
N LEU A 144 -20.09 -2.32 -4.01
CA LEU A 144 -19.94 -3.17 -5.20
C LEU A 144 -19.81 -2.38 -6.50
N SER A 145 -18.84 -2.79 -7.30
CA SER A 145 -18.81 -2.52 -8.74
C SER A 145 -19.93 -3.30 -9.45
N PHE A 146 -20.41 -2.81 -10.59
CA PHE A 146 -21.45 -3.48 -11.40
C PHE A 146 -21.07 -4.93 -11.80
N GLU A 147 -19.78 -5.23 -11.80
CA GLU A 147 -19.22 -6.55 -12.10
C GLU A 147 -19.43 -7.54 -10.96
N ASP A 148 -19.27 -7.11 -9.71
CA ASP A 148 -19.58 -7.93 -8.53
C ASP A 148 -21.09 -8.17 -8.40
N TYR A 149 -21.93 -7.22 -8.82
CA TYR A 149 -23.38 -7.41 -8.91
C TYR A 149 -23.72 -8.53 -9.90
N LEU A 150 -23.08 -8.59 -11.08
CA LEU A 150 -23.28 -9.67 -12.04
C LEU A 150 -22.71 -11.02 -11.58
N ALA A 151 -21.65 -11.00 -10.76
CA ALA A 151 -21.08 -12.20 -10.15
C ALA A 151 -22.06 -12.86 -9.16
N THR A 152 -22.92 -12.08 -8.47
CA THR A 152 -23.98 -12.65 -7.60
C THR A 152 -25.03 -13.45 -8.37
N PHE A 153 -25.22 -13.17 -9.66
CA PHE A 153 -26.09 -13.95 -10.56
C PHE A 153 -25.39 -15.17 -11.19
N GLY A 154 -24.19 -15.52 -10.72
CA GLY A 154 -23.45 -16.69 -11.19
C GLY A 154 -22.82 -16.53 -12.57
N VAL A 155 -22.82 -15.31 -13.13
CA VAL A 155 -22.12 -15.01 -14.37
C VAL A 155 -20.63 -14.83 -14.08
N ARG A 156 -19.82 -15.80 -14.49
CA ARG A 156 -18.36 -15.66 -14.50
C ARG A 156 -17.97 -14.77 -15.67
N ILE A 157 -17.91 -13.46 -15.43
CA ILE A 157 -17.26 -12.54 -16.38
C ILE A 157 -15.78 -12.93 -16.37
N ALA A 158 -15.20 -13.19 -17.55
CA ALA A 158 -13.76 -13.30 -17.66
C ALA A 158 -13.21 -11.96 -17.16
N ASN A 159 -12.45 -11.95 -16.05
CA ASN A 159 -11.89 -10.73 -15.46
C ASN A 159 -11.40 -9.83 -16.59
N ALA A 160 -12.12 -8.74 -16.86
CA ALA A 160 -11.60 -7.71 -17.73
C ALA A 160 -10.32 -7.26 -17.03
N GLU A 161 -9.16 -7.50 -17.65
CA GLU A 161 -7.87 -7.10 -17.10
C GLU A 161 -7.84 -5.57 -17.12
N LEU A 162 -8.42 -4.95 -16.09
CA LEU A 162 -8.60 -3.51 -16.01
C LEU A 162 -7.26 -2.85 -15.71
N HIS A 163 -6.38 -2.76 -16.70
CA HIS A 163 -5.13 -2.02 -16.68
C HIS A 163 -4.23 -2.22 -15.45
N ARG A 164 -4.31 -3.38 -14.79
CA ARG A 164 -3.54 -3.65 -13.57
C ARG A 164 -2.26 -4.39 -13.94
N PRO A 165 -1.09 -3.91 -13.48
CA PRO A 165 0.16 -4.66 -13.63
C PRO A 165 0.02 -6.08 -13.06
N GLU A 166 0.61 -7.05 -13.74
CA GLU A 166 0.57 -8.44 -13.28
C GLU A 166 1.77 -8.74 -12.40
N LEU A 167 1.56 -9.14 -11.14
CA LEU A 167 2.64 -9.61 -10.27
C LEU A 167 3.19 -10.94 -10.81
N VAL A 168 4.41 -10.95 -11.36
CA VAL A 168 5.09 -12.14 -11.90
C VAL A 168 5.63 -13.03 -10.78
N GLY A 169 6.14 -12.43 -9.73
CA GLY A 169 6.65 -13.15 -8.57
C GLY A 169 7.01 -12.22 -7.42
N ARG A 170 7.10 -12.77 -6.22
CA ARG A 170 7.53 -12.06 -5.00
C ARG A 170 8.48 -12.94 -4.21
N LYS A 171 9.53 -12.34 -3.66
CA LYS A 171 10.43 -12.98 -2.70
C LYS A 171 10.67 -12.08 -1.51
N SER A 172 10.74 -12.68 -0.33
CA SER A 172 10.98 -11.96 0.91
C SER A 172 11.92 -12.74 1.81
N VAL A 173 12.90 -12.04 2.38
CA VAL A 173 13.82 -12.59 3.37
C VAL A 173 13.73 -11.74 4.63
N TRP A 174 13.69 -12.40 5.77
CA TRP A 174 13.78 -11.76 7.09
C TRP A 174 15.17 -11.97 7.66
N GLN A 175 15.81 -10.90 8.14
CA GLN A 175 17.14 -10.98 8.70
C GLN A 175 17.23 -10.12 9.96
N TYR A 176 17.93 -10.64 10.97
CA TYR A 176 18.33 -9.88 12.16
C TYR A 176 19.72 -9.26 11.94
N PRO A 177 20.01 -8.09 12.53
CA PRO A 177 21.34 -7.50 12.49
C PRO A 177 22.37 -8.47 13.08
N VAL A 178 23.54 -8.52 12.45
CA VAL A 178 24.71 -9.23 12.97
C VAL A 178 25.55 -8.22 13.74
N ASN A 179 25.87 -8.54 14.98
CA ASN A 179 26.67 -7.70 15.85
C ASN A 179 28.14 -8.07 15.73
N THR A 180 28.98 -7.10 15.41
CA THR A 180 30.43 -7.24 15.43
C THR A 180 30.98 -6.31 16.50
N VAL A 181 31.85 -6.83 17.37
CA VAL A 181 32.54 -6.01 18.38
C VAL A 181 33.87 -5.59 17.78
N ASP A 182 34.11 -4.28 17.70
CA ASP A 182 35.44 -3.79 17.35
C ASP A 182 36.42 -4.12 18.49
N PRO A 183 37.48 -4.92 18.25
CA PRO A 183 38.41 -5.33 19.29
C PRO A 183 39.22 -4.17 19.88
N THR A 184 39.29 -3.02 19.20
CA THR A 184 40.08 -1.86 19.65
C THR A 184 39.30 -0.96 20.59
N THR A 185 38.01 -0.75 20.33
CA THR A 185 37.15 0.16 21.11
C THR A 185 36.16 -0.57 22.01
N GLY A 186 35.97 -1.87 21.81
CA GLY A 186 34.93 -2.65 22.49
C GLY A 186 33.51 -2.24 22.11
N THR A 187 33.34 -1.34 21.13
CA THR A 187 32.03 -0.86 20.71
C THR A 187 31.35 -1.90 19.81
N PRO A 188 30.10 -2.33 20.14
CA PRO A 188 29.34 -3.21 19.25
C PRO A 188 28.78 -2.38 18.09
N THR A 189 29.11 -2.78 16.86
CA THR A 189 28.49 -2.26 15.64
C THR A 189 27.58 -3.33 15.05
N SER A 190 26.33 -2.96 14.77
CA SER A 190 25.33 -3.89 14.23
C SER A 190 25.16 -3.63 12.74
N ALA A 191 25.31 -4.64 11.89
CA ALA A 191 25.11 -4.50 10.45
C ALA A 191 24.13 -5.53 9.93
N LEU A 192 23.37 -5.14 8.91
CA LEU A 192 22.44 -6.01 8.22
C LEU A 192 22.96 -6.29 6.82
N SER A 193 22.92 -7.55 6.42
CA SER A 193 23.24 -7.99 5.07
C SER A 193 22.22 -9.04 4.65
N PHE A 194 21.66 -8.87 3.46
CA PHE A 194 20.75 -9.84 2.86
C PHE A 194 21.49 -10.53 1.72
N SER A 195 21.37 -11.86 1.65
CA SER A 195 21.83 -12.64 0.50
C SER A 195 20.62 -13.26 -0.19
N TYR A 196 20.61 -13.14 -1.51
CA TYR A 196 19.57 -13.70 -2.37
C TYR A 196 20.25 -14.63 -3.37
N ASP A 197 20.02 -15.93 -3.25
CA ASP A 197 20.51 -16.94 -4.19
C ASP A 197 19.35 -17.85 -4.62
N GLU A 198 18.28 -17.23 -5.11
CA GLU A 198 17.06 -17.96 -5.44
C GLU A 198 16.63 -17.74 -6.90
N ASN A 199 16.09 -18.80 -7.49
CA ASN A 199 15.53 -18.81 -8.83
C ASN A 199 14.00 -19.00 -8.74
N ILE A 200 13.25 -18.11 -9.41
CA ILE A 200 11.80 -18.24 -9.56
C ILE A 200 11.51 -18.84 -10.92
N ARG A 201 10.88 -20.02 -10.95
CA ARG A 201 10.57 -20.76 -12.18
C ARG A 201 9.08 -20.76 -12.53
N GLU A 202 8.38 -19.70 -12.17
CA GLU A 202 6.98 -19.54 -12.54
C GLU A 202 6.87 -19.14 -14.01
N ARG A 203 6.22 -19.98 -14.81
CA ARG A 203 6.00 -19.73 -16.22
C ARG A 203 4.75 -18.87 -16.36
N LYS A 204 4.92 -17.59 -16.69
CA LYS A 204 3.82 -16.71 -17.08
C LYS A 204 3.85 -16.44 -18.57
N PHE A 205 2.66 -16.37 -19.17
CA PHE A 205 2.49 -16.05 -20.56
C PHE A 205 2.23 -14.56 -20.71
N PHE A 206 3.09 -13.87 -21.46
CA PHE A 206 2.95 -12.44 -21.73
C PHE A 206 2.05 -12.26 -22.95
N LYS A 207 0.85 -11.70 -22.74
CA LYS A 207 -0.17 -11.57 -23.79
C LYS A 207 0.10 -10.41 -24.76
N GLU A 208 0.77 -9.36 -24.28
CA GLU A 208 0.95 -8.09 -25.00
C GLU A 208 2.39 -7.56 -24.89
N PRO A 209 2.82 -6.61 -25.76
CA PRO A 209 4.07 -5.91 -25.55
C PRO A 209 4.03 -5.10 -24.24
N GLY A 210 5.11 -5.21 -23.47
CA GLY A 210 5.20 -4.62 -22.14
C GLY A 210 6.60 -4.70 -21.55
N PHE A 211 6.73 -4.22 -20.32
CA PHE A 211 7.97 -4.20 -19.57
C PHE A 211 7.87 -5.07 -18.32
N ILE A 212 8.97 -5.70 -17.94
CA ILE A 212 9.11 -6.34 -16.62
C ILE A 212 9.92 -5.40 -15.74
N ILE A 213 9.33 -4.97 -14.63
CA ILE A 213 9.97 -4.09 -13.66
C ILE A 213 10.15 -4.81 -12.32
N GLY A 214 11.37 -4.75 -11.78
CA GLY A 214 11.69 -5.24 -10.44
C GLY A 214 11.66 -4.09 -9.45
N VAL A 215 10.93 -4.26 -8.34
CA VAL A 215 10.89 -3.31 -7.22
C VAL A 215 11.45 -3.98 -5.98
N HIS A 216 12.44 -3.33 -5.36
CA HIS A 216 13.03 -3.76 -4.10
C HIS A 216 12.51 -2.87 -2.97
N VAL A 217 11.93 -3.49 -1.95
CA VAL A 217 11.40 -2.80 -0.77
C VAL A 217 12.02 -3.42 0.48
N VAL A 218 12.57 -2.59 1.35
CA VAL A 218 13.05 -3.03 2.66
C VAL A 218 12.20 -2.41 3.74
N ARG A 219 11.55 -3.26 4.54
CA ARG A 219 10.69 -2.88 5.66
C ARG A 219 11.34 -3.28 6.99
N PRO A 220 11.86 -2.34 7.79
CA PRO A 220 12.26 -2.61 9.17
C PRO A 220 11.02 -2.92 10.02
N LYS A 221 11.20 -3.69 11.11
CA LYS A 221 10.17 -3.76 12.15
C LYS A 221 10.15 -2.44 12.92
N LEU A 222 9.01 -1.75 12.90
CA LEU A 222 8.86 -0.45 13.54
C LEU A 222 7.81 -0.47 14.64
N TYR A 223 7.97 0.43 15.60
CA TYR A 223 7.01 0.69 16.66
C TYR A 223 6.45 2.10 16.53
N PHE A 224 5.14 2.29 16.70
CA PHE A 224 4.56 3.63 16.71
C PHE A 224 4.98 4.36 18.00
N LYS A 225 5.78 5.42 17.86
CA LYS A 225 6.30 6.21 18.99
C LYS A 225 5.18 6.85 19.80
N ASN A 226 4.11 7.25 19.11
CA ASN A 226 3.01 8.00 19.69
C ASN A 226 1.87 7.11 20.20
N LEU A 227 1.99 5.79 20.03
CA LEU A 227 1.12 4.84 20.71
C LEU A 227 1.61 4.69 22.15
N LYS A 228 0.91 5.28 23.13
CA LYS A 228 1.36 5.29 24.53
C LYS A 228 0.71 4.21 25.39
N GLY A 229 -0.33 3.55 24.89
CA GLY A 229 -1.06 2.52 25.61
C GLY A 229 -1.64 1.47 24.67
N SER A 230 -1.96 0.32 25.25
CA SER A 230 -2.68 -0.77 24.58
C SER A 230 -4.17 -0.46 24.51
N LEU A 231 -4.79 -0.71 23.38
CA LEU A 231 -6.24 -0.57 23.22
C LEU A 231 -7.01 -1.57 24.10
N THR A 232 -6.38 -2.70 24.43
CA THR A 232 -6.97 -3.72 25.33
C THR A 232 -7.30 -3.19 26.73
N HIS A 233 -6.62 -2.13 27.20
CA HIS A 233 -6.92 -1.51 28.50
C HIS A 233 -8.28 -0.80 28.52
N TYR A 234 -8.85 -0.52 27.34
CA TYR A 234 -10.12 0.16 27.17
C TYR A 234 -11.26 -0.83 26.88
N LEU A 235 -11.08 -2.12 27.18
CA LEU A 235 -12.15 -3.13 27.20
C LEU A 235 -12.83 -3.18 28.59
N ASP A 236 -13.33 -2.03 29.05
CA ASP A 236 -13.93 -1.84 30.37
C ASP A 236 -15.45 -2.12 30.41
N GLN A 237 -16.11 -2.19 29.26
CA GLN A 237 -17.55 -2.40 29.15
C GLN A 237 -17.88 -3.80 28.61
N GLY A 238 -18.93 -4.44 29.13
CA GLY A 238 -19.36 -5.76 28.65
C GLY A 238 -19.66 -5.81 27.15
N LEU A 239 -20.16 -4.72 26.57
CA LEU A 239 -20.40 -4.59 25.13
C LEU A 239 -19.10 -4.60 24.31
N SER A 240 -18.01 -4.03 24.83
CA SER A 240 -16.71 -3.99 24.14
C SER A 240 -16.06 -5.37 23.96
N TRP A 241 -16.54 -6.39 24.69
CA TRP A 241 -16.09 -7.78 24.58
C TRP A 241 -16.91 -8.61 23.57
N LEU A 242 -17.93 -8.03 22.92
CA LEU A 242 -18.90 -8.75 22.08
C LEU A 242 -18.83 -8.31 20.61
N PRO A 243 -17.73 -8.61 19.88
CA PRO A 243 -17.52 -8.15 18.52
C PRO A 243 -18.56 -8.68 17.51
N ALA A 244 -19.20 -9.81 17.82
CA ALA A 244 -20.24 -10.40 16.97
C ALA A 244 -21.52 -9.56 16.93
N ILE A 245 -21.92 -8.95 18.05
CA ILE A 245 -23.11 -8.10 18.13
C ILE A 245 -22.80 -6.70 17.59
N MET A 246 -21.58 -6.22 17.82
CA MET A 246 -21.07 -4.95 17.30
C MET A 246 -20.94 -4.93 15.77
N ARG A 247 -20.83 -6.09 15.11
CA ARG A 247 -20.78 -6.17 13.64
C ARG A 247 -22.08 -5.68 12.99
N ASP A 248 -23.20 -5.91 13.65
CA ASP A 248 -24.53 -5.62 13.12
C ASP A 248 -24.98 -4.17 13.40
N GLN A 249 -24.40 -3.51 14.41
CA GLN A 249 -24.68 -2.13 14.79
C GLN A 249 -23.37 -1.34 14.93
N PRO A 250 -22.86 -0.73 13.85
CA PRO A 250 -21.56 -0.04 13.87
C PRO A 250 -21.52 1.16 14.85
N GLU A 251 -22.66 1.77 15.13
CA GLU A 251 -22.77 2.86 16.12
C GLU A 251 -22.40 2.41 17.54
N THR A 252 -22.64 1.14 17.87
CA THR A 252 -22.31 0.58 19.19
C THR A 252 -20.85 0.17 19.31
N SER A 253 -20.11 0.17 18.19
CA SER A 253 -18.71 -0.27 18.16
C SER A 253 -17.70 0.86 18.24
N LEU A 254 -18.15 2.08 17.96
CA LEU A 254 -17.36 3.29 18.02
C LEU A 254 -17.24 3.81 19.46
N ARG A 255 -16.01 4.06 19.90
CA ARG A 255 -15.70 4.73 21.16
C ARG A 255 -15.01 6.06 20.89
N GLU A 256 -15.49 7.11 21.53
CA GLU A 256 -14.84 8.41 21.51
C GLU A 256 -13.73 8.48 22.57
N PHE A 257 -12.60 9.04 22.17
CA PHE A 257 -11.52 9.41 23.06
C PHE A 257 -11.30 10.92 22.97
N ALA A 258 -11.27 11.57 24.14
CA ALA A 258 -10.91 12.97 24.22
C ALA A 258 -9.45 13.19 23.78
N LYS A 259 -9.13 14.38 23.29
CA LYS A 259 -7.79 14.76 22.85
C LYS A 259 -6.74 14.44 23.91
N ALA A 260 -5.60 13.92 23.45
CA ALA A 260 -4.49 13.47 24.29
C ALA A 260 -4.83 12.39 25.34
N THR A 261 -6.04 11.83 25.33
CA THR A 261 -6.43 10.66 26.13
C THR A 261 -6.53 9.41 25.24
N GLY A 262 -6.62 8.24 25.86
CA GLY A 262 -6.67 6.97 25.11
C GLY A 262 -5.29 6.44 24.68
N PRO A 263 -5.25 5.44 23.79
CA PRO A 263 -4.01 4.79 23.35
C PRO A 263 -3.10 5.71 22.51
N ILE A 264 -3.68 6.74 21.88
CA ILE A 264 -2.97 7.74 21.07
C ILE A 264 -2.85 9.04 21.88
N SER A 265 -1.89 9.10 22.79
CA SER A 265 -1.70 10.27 23.65
C SER A 265 -0.59 11.19 23.12
N GLY A 266 -0.95 12.45 22.82
CA GLY A 266 -0.02 13.52 22.43
C GLY A 266 -0.15 14.11 21.00
N PRO A 267 -0.51 13.33 19.96
CA PRO A 267 -0.63 13.85 18.59
C PRO A 267 -1.95 14.52 18.19
N PRO A 268 -3.15 13.95 18.46
CA PRO A 268 -4.36 14.41 17.80
C PRO A 268 -4.75 15.79 18.30
N THR A 269 -5.05 16.68 17.36
CA THR A 269 -5.47 18.07 17.65
C THR A 269 -6.91 18.09 18.20
N ASN A 270 -7.71 17.11 17.80
CA ASN A 270 -9.12 16.95 18.12
C ASN A 270 -9.37 15.65 18.90
N ASP A 271 -10.60 15.51 19.39
CA ASP A 271 -11.14 14.23 19.87
C ASP A 271 -11.21 13.24 18.68
N TYR A 272 -11.17 11.94 18.96
CA TYR A 272 -11.15 10.92 17.91
C TYR A 272 -12.04 9.72 18.22
N TRP A 273 -12.61 9.16 17.17
CA TRP A 273 -13.42 7.94 17.23
C TRP A 273 -12.58 6.73 16.84
N LEU A 274 -12.87 5.61 17.49
CA LEU A 274 -12.23 4.33 17.21
C LEU A 274 -13.22 3.19 17.20
N ASP A 275 -13.13 2.30 16.22
CA ASP A 275 -13.87 1.04 16.23
C ASP A 275 -13.16 0.01 17.12
N MET A 276 -13.76 -0.34 18.25
CA MET A 276 -13.20 -1.32 19.18
C MET A 276 -13.19 -2.74 18.59
N ARG A 277 -14.01 -3.02 17.57
CA ARG A 277 -14.04 -4.31 16.86
C ARG A 277 -12.72 -4.60 16.17
N ASP A 278 -12.08 -3.57 15.63
CA ASP A 278 -10.85 -3.70 14.86
C ASP A 278 -9.69 -4.24 15.70
N LEU A 279 -9.73 -4.05 17.02
CA LEU A 279 -8.82 -4.69 17.96
C LEU A 279 -8.82 -6.22 17.81
N PHE A 280 -10.01 -6.81 17.66
CA PHE A 280 -10.17 -8.26 17.54
C PHE A 280 -9.83 -8.78 16.14
N MET A 281 -9.94 -7.94 15.11
CA MET A 281 -9.65 -8.30 13.73
C MET A 281 -8.17 -8.18 13.39
N TYR A 282 -7.52 -7.10 13.84
CA TYR A 282 -6.16 -6.74 13.43
C TYR A 282 -5.12 -6.87 14.56
N GLY A 283 -5.57 -7.10 15.79
CA GLY A 283 -4.70 -7.18 16.98
C GLY A 283 -4.10 -5.83 17.35
N ASP A 284 -3.31 -5.79 18.43
CA ASP A 284 -2.62 -4.57 18.87
C ASP A 284 -1.10 -4.73 18.85
N GLN A 285 -0.40 -3.60 18.73
CA GLN A 285 1.04 -3.56 18.89
C GLN A 285 1.41 -3.56 20.38
N PHE A 286 2.24 -4.52 20.78
CA PHE A 286 2.80 -4.58 22.13
C PHE A 286 4.24 -4.06 22.18
N SER A 287 4.53 -3.21 23.16
CA SER A 287 5.91 -2.84 23.55
C SER A 287 6.03 -2.83 25.07
N ASN A 288 7.08 -3.47 25.59
CA ASN A 288 7.37 -3.54 27.03
C ASN A 288 8.44 -2.51 27.47
N ILE A 289 8.69 -1.49 26.65
CA ILE A 289 9.78 -0.53 26.83
C ILE A 289 9.25 0.86 26.51
N ALA A 290 9.75 1.89 27.20
CA ALA A 290 9.33 3.26 26.98
C ALA A 290 9.66 3.73 25.54
N LEU A 291 8.63 3.89 24.71
CA LEU A 291 8.73 4.21 23.28
C LEU A 291 9.43 5.55 22.96
N ASN A 292 9.54 6.46 23.93
CA ASN A 292 10.30 7.70 23.79
C ASN A 292 11.83 7.49 23.75
N THR A 293 12.32 6.32 24.19
CA THR A 293 13.74 5.96 24.21
C THR A 293 14.13 4.96 23.12
N ILE A 294 13.17 4.49 22.32
CA ILE A 294 13.41 3.44 21.32
C ILE A 294 13.98 4.02 20.03
N GLU A 295 15.12 3.45 19.62
CA GLU A 295 15.91 3.84 18.45
C GLU A 295 15.34 3.38 17.10
N HIS A 296 14.12 2.83 17.08
CA HIS A 296 13.36 2.31 15.91
C HIS A 296 11.87 2.60 16.09
N SER A 297 11.57 3.82 16.51
CA SER A 297 10.19 4.29 16.69
C SER A 297 9.82 5.23 15.55
N PHE A 298 8.70 4.94 14.91
CA PHE A 298 8.11 5.77 13.86
C PHE A 298 7.29 6.88 14.51
N GLY A 299 7.45 8.12 14.03
CA GLY A 299 6.77 9.30 14.58
C GLY A 299 5.25 9.37 14.38
N GLY A 300 4.61 8.32 13.87
CA GLY A 300 3.16 8.26 13.70
C GLY A 300 2.39 7.67 14.90
N PRO A 301 1.06 7.82 14.94
CA PRO A 301 0.27 8.73 14.10
C PRO A 301 0.65 10.20 14.34
N THR A 302 0.65 11.02 13.29
CA THR A 302 0.91 12.46 13.37
C THR A 302 -0.32 13.23 13.87
N ALA A 303 -0.24 14.56 14.03
CA ALA A 303 -1.38 15.38 14.42
C ALA A 303 -2.54 15.37 13.40
N ALA A 304 -2.24 15.07 12.14
CA ALA A 304 -3.20 14.84 11.08
C ALA A 304 -3.58 13.34 10.93
N LEU A 305 -3.26 12.53 11.94
CA LEU A 305 -3.49 11.08 11.98
C LEU A 305 -2.81 10.29 10.83
N VAL A 306 -1.81 10.90 10.16
CA VAL A 306 -1.03 10.21 9.14
C VAL A 306 -0.17 9.14 9.80
N ARG A 307 -0.33 7.90 9.36
CA ARG A 307 0.27 6.70 9.99
C ARG A 307 0.87 5.69 9.01
N LYS A 308 0.56 5.81 7.71
CA LYS A 308 0.85 4.77 6.71
C LYS A 308 2.26 4.85 6.13
N TYR A 309 2.89 6.04 6.15
CA TYR A 309 4.14 6.32 5.44
C TYR A 309 5.22 6.90 6.35
N ALA A 310 6.46 6.42 6.18
CA ALA A 310 7.65 6.98 6.82
C ALA A 310 8.03 8.31 6.17
N ALA A 311 8.56 9.25 6.96
CA ALA A 311 9.32 10.38 6.43
C ALA A 311 10.82 10.04 6.33
N ASP A 312 11.58 10.80 5.54
CA ASP A 312 13.04 10.66 5.45
C ASP A 312 13.72 10.72 6.83
N ALA A 313 13.26 11.63 7.70
CA ALA A 313 13.78 11.76 9.06
C ALA A 313 13.56 10.50 9.93
N ASP A 314 12.46 9.76 9.71
CA ASP A 314 12.22 8.49 10.41
C ASP A 314 13.16 7.39 9.93
N VAL A 315 13.52 7.38 8.64
CA VAL A 315 14.48 6.44 8.05
C VAL A 315 15.88 6.73 8.55
N ASP A 316 16.28 8.00 8.58
CA ASP A 316 17.58 8.44 9.05
C ASP A 316 17.81 8.06 10.53
N ALA A 317 16.75 8.07 11.34
CA ALA A 317 16.81 7.69 12.74
C ALA A 317 17.17 6.21 12.98
N LEU A 318 17.04 5.34 11.98
CA LEU A 318 17.36 3.91 12.07
C LEU A 318 18.87 3.64 12.02
N PHE A 319 19.65 4.56 11.47
CA PHE A 319 21.09 4.43 11.27
C PHE A 319 21.87 5.25 12.30
N VAL A 320 23.12 4.83 12.56
CA VAL A 320 23.99 5.54 13.53
C VAL A 320 24.44 6.90 12.99
N ASN A 321 24.58 7.06 11.67
CA ASN A 321 25.08 8.29 11.05
C ASN A 321 24.09 8.84 10.02
N ALA A 322 23.38 9.90 10.37
CA ALA A 322 22.29 10.50 9.60
C ALA A 322 22.66 11.03 8.19
N ALA A 323 23.92 11.02 7.75
CA ALA A 323 24.31 11.56 6.44
C ALA A 323 24.51 10.50 5.32
N ASN A 324 24.45 9.20 5.62
CA ASN A 324 24.73 8.12 4.66
C ASN A 324 23.77 6.92 4.89
N ASN A 325 22.47 7.13 4.69
CA ASN A 325 21.41 6.25 5.22
C ASN A 325 20.70 5.35 4.22
N TYR A 326 21.22 5.21 3.00
CA TYR A 326 20.57 4.36 2.01
C TYR A 326 21.12 2.94 2.07
N LEU A 327 20.21 1.97 2.14
CA LEU A 327 20.53 0.59 1.88
C LEU A 327 21.08 0.47 0.47
N ARG A 328 22.29 -0.08 0.35
CA ARG A 328 22.91 -0.36 -0.93
C ARG A 328 22.52 -1.79 -1.32
N ALA A 329 21.81 -1.90 -2.43
CA ALA A 329 21.57 -3.18 -3.08
C ALA A 329 22.48 -3.27 -4.30
N ASP A 330 23.15 -4.40 -4.44
CA ASP A 330 23.90 -4.78 -5.64
C ASP A 330 23.51 -6.21 -5.99
N GLY A 331 23.40 -6.51 -7.27
CA GLY A 331 22.95 -7.80 -7.74
C GLY A 331 22.60 -7.79 -9.22
N VAL A 332 22.69 -8.98 -9.83
CA VAL A 332 22.30 -9.22 -11.22
C VAL A 332 21.02 -10.03 -11.23
N CYS A 333 19.97 -9.49 -11.85
CA CYS A 333 18.75 -10.23 -12.12
C CYS A 333 18.77 -10.68 -13.60
N GLN A 334 18.88 -11.99 -13.83
CA GLN A 334 18.80 -12.55 -15.18
C GLN A 334 17.40 -13.10 -15.43
N LEU A 335 16.69 -12.47 -16.37
CA LEU A 335 15.37 -12.89 -16.82
C LEU A 335 15.50 -13.51 -18.22
N SER A 336 15.01 -14.74 -18.39
CA SER A 336 14.98 -15.42 -19.69
C SER A 336 13.54 -15.50 -20.20
N VAL A 337 13.16 -14.62 -21.12
CA VAL A 337 11.88 -14.68 -21.82
C VAL A 337 12.03 -15.55 -23.06
N LYS A 338 11.29 -16.66 -23.13
CA LYS A 338 11.26 -17.53 -24.32
C LYS A 338 10.07 -17.13 -25.18
N GLY A 339 10.32 -16.71 -26.41
CA GLY A 339 9.30 -16.43 -27.42
C GLY A 339 9.53 -17.23 -28.69
N SER A 340 8.45 -17.48 -29.44
CA SER A 340 8.52 -17.95 -30.83
C SER A 340 7.90 -16.86 -31.71
N LEU A 341 8.69 -16.29 -32.61
CA LEU A 341 8.16 -15.39 -33.63
C LEU A 341 7.58 -16.23 -34.76
N GLN A 342 6.29 -16.05 -35.03
CA GLN A 342 5.64 -16.58 -36.23
C GLN A 342 5.15 -15.39 -37.05
N ASP A 343 5.66 -15.29 -38.27
CA ASP A 343 5.19 -14.28 -39.21
C ASP A 343 3.90 -14.77 -39.89
N LEU A 344 2.80 -14.07 -39.64
CA LEU A 344 1.50 -14.33 -40.24
C LEU A 344 1.11 -13.26 -41.26
N THR A 345 1.98 -12.29 -41.57
CA THR A 345 1.63 -11.17 -42.46
C THR A 345 1.32 -11.60 -43.90
N GLY A 346 1.81 -12.77 -44.33
CA GLY A 346 1.51 -13.35 -45.66
C GLY A 346 0.20 -14.13 -45.77
N ALA A 347 -0.43 -14.55 -44.65
CA ALA A 347 -1.58 -15.47 -44.70
C ALA A 347 -2.89 -14.79 -45.10
N HIS A 348 -3.05 -13.48 -44.84
CA HIS A 348 -4.29 -12.75 -45.14
C HIS A 348 -4.33 -12.09 -46.52
N VAL A 349 -3.21 -12.01 -47.23
CA VAL A 349 -3.15 -11.37 -48.57
C VAL A 349 -3.44 -12.37 -49.70
N ALA A 350 -3.26 -13.68 -49.46
CA ALA A 350 -3.40 -14.70 -50.49
C ALA A 350 -4.85 -15.09 -50.85
N GLU A 351 -5.86 -14.73 -50.05
CA GLU A 351 -7.27 -15.09 -50.33
C GLU A 351 -8.12 -13.97 -50.96
N ARG A 352 -7.55 -12.80 -51.28
CA ARG A 352 -8.27 -11.70 -51.95
C ARG A 352 -7.95 -11.52 -53.43
N SER A 353 -7.26 -12.47 -54.05
CA SER A 353 -7.01 -12.47 -55.50
C SER A 353 -7.49 -13.77 -56.15
N LEU A 354 -8.81 -13.99 -56.15
CA LEU A 354 -9.52 -14.82 -57.14
C LEU A 354 -10.87 -14.19 -57.46
#